data_AF-A0ABD2MZ92-F1
#
_entry.id   AF-A0ABD2MZ92-F1
#
_cell.length_a   1.000
_cell.length_b   1.000
_cell.length_c   1.000
_cell.angle_alpha   90.00
_cell.angle_beta   90.00
_cell.angle_gamma   90.00
#
_symmetry.space_group_name_H-M   'P 1'
#
loop_
_entity.id
_entity.type
_entity.pdbx_description
1 polymer ?
#
loop_
_entity_poly.entity_id
_entity_poly.type
_entity_poly.pdbx_seq_one_letter_code
_entity_poly.pdbx_strand_id
1 'polypeptide(L)'
;MGPIEMCIREEGRHEYFLWRVSNFNLIWEKLLETLSDGKKMMLNIIEEASSAYDQREEWCAKLHALKMKAKNDELLHTQDLREMQRIMDHDGKLREFLSVKGQKRIMKDLEIKEQTRRETLIKDEEKQVEVYENTLKQIQDFCQENNIDRIAAKYLKQEEENFALFNYVNELHHELENSNKELDALQIKLDEQKAASANDIKDQQASVKMIDEYLGQVKQEVQEAGEVLKGTEEKFKSILDGIFQIFNILECDHVPILELIGNNTSINSNNVSIYLSLIEKRVSELITIAFVTDSSVFCEEENLELENIS
;
A
#
# COMPACT_ATOMS: atom_id res chain seq x y z
N MET A 1 -47.03 92.00 -44.41
CA MET A 1 -45.89 92.33 -43.53
C MET A 1 -44.62 92.10 -44.31
N GLY A 2 -43.84 93.15 -44.52
CA GLY A 2 -42.67 93.11 -45.38
C GLY A 2 -41.52 92.28 -44.78
N PRO A 3 -40.57 91.82 -45.61
CA PRO A 3 -39.43 91.01 -45.18
C PRO A 3 -38.58 91.65 -44.07
N ILE A 4 -38.58 92.98 -43.98
CA ILE A 4 -37.81 93.77 -42.99
C ILE A 4 -38.36 93.61 -41.56
N GLU A 5 -39.68 93.57 -41.37
CA GLU A 5 -40.28 93.33 -40.03
C GLU A 5 -40.09 91.89 -39.55
N MET A 6 -39.89 90.95 -40.47
CA MET A 6 -39.62 89.55 -40.16
C MET A 6 -38.16 89.35 -39.72
N CYS A 7 -37.21 89.97 -40.44
CA CYS A 7 -35.78 89.99 -40.05
C CYS A 7 -35.54 90.63 -38.68
N ILE A 8 -36.10 91.80 -38.40
CA ILE A 8 -35.92 92.48 -37.09
C ILE A 8 -36.51 91.64 -35.94
N ARG A 9 -37.62 90.92 -36.19
CA ARG A 9 -38.24 90.02 -35.21
C ARG A 9 -37.48 88.68 -35.06
N GLU A 10 -36.71 88.28 -36.04
CA GLU A 10 -35.83 87.11 -35.98
C GLU A 10 -34.50 87.43 -35.31
N GLU A 11 -33.88 88.57 -35.61
CA GLU A 11 -32.65 89.05 -34.96
C GLU A 11 -32.86 89.29 -33.46
N GLY A 12 -33.93 89.99 -33.06
CA GLY A 12 -34.26 90.18 -31.64
C GLY A 12 -34.58 88.86 -30.89
N ARG A 13 -35.12 87.85 -31.59
CA ARG A 13 -35.31 86.50 -31.03
C ARG A 13 -34.00 85.75 -30.88
N HIS A 14 -33.07 85.90 -31.82
CA HIS A 14 -31.74 85.30 -31.75
C HIS A 14 -30.91 85.91 -30.63
N GLU A 15 -30.89 87.24 -30.49
CA GLU A 15 -30.21 87.92 -29.38
C GLU A 15 -30.79 87.54 -28.03
N TYR A 16 -32.13 87.48 -27.90
CA TYR A 16 -32.79 87.01 -26.69
C TYR A 16 -32.43 85.54 -26.37
N PHE A 17 -32.35 84.67 -27.38
CA PHE A 17 -31.95 83.28 -27.18
C PHE A 17 -30.49 83.17 -26.72
N LEU A 18 -29.57 83.90 -27.36
CA LEU A 18 -28.16 83.93 -26.97
C LEU A 18 -27.98 84.48 -25.55
N TRP A 19 -28.70 85.55 -25.21
CA TRP A 19 -28.73 86.11 -23.86
C TRP A 19 -29.24 85.07 -22.85
N ARG A 20 -30.33 84.36 -23.18
CA ARG A 20 -30.90 83.32 -22.31
C ARG A 20 -29.95 82.15 -22.09
N VAL A 21 -29.27 81.69 -23.15
CA VAL A 21 -28.26 80.62 -23.05
C VAL A 21 -27.06 81.08 -22.23
N SER A 22 -26.58 82.31 -22.45
CA SER A 22 -25.49 82.88 -21.66
C SER A 22 -25.86 83.02 -20.18
N ASN A 23 -27.07 83.48 -19.87
CA ASN A 23 -27.55 83.60 -18.50
C ASN A 23 -27.73 82.21 -17.84
N PHE A 24 -28.23 81.23 -18.59
CA PHE A 24 -28.32 79.84 -18.12
C PHE A 24 -26.92 79.27 -17.82
N ASN A 25 -25.97 79.44 -18.72
CA ASN A 25 -24.59 78.97 -18.53
C ASN A 25 -23.94 79.65 -17.32
N LEU A 26 -24.16 80.96 -17.11
CA LEU A 26 -23.64 81.67 -15.94
C LEU A 26 -24.21 81.11 -14.62
N ILE A 27 -25.52 80.84 -14.57
CA ILE A 27 -26.15 80.24 -13.39
C ILE A 27 -25.64 78.81 -13.19
N TRP A 28 -25.48 78.05 -14.28
CA TRP A 28 -24.99 76.69 -14.26
C TRP A 28 -23.54 76.61 -13.76
N GLU A 29 -22.65 77.48 -14.22
CA GLU A 29 -21.28 77.58 -13.74
C GLU A 29 -21.21 77.91 -12.25
N LYS A 30 -22.04 78.86 -11.78
CA LYS A 30 -22.14 79.17 -10.33
C LYS A 30 -22.64 77.98 -9.51
N LEU A 31 -23.60 77.21 -10.04
CA LEU A 31 -24.08 75.99 -9.38
C LEU A 31 -23.01 74.91 -9.34
N LEU A 32 -22.23 74.75 -10.41
CA LEU A 32 -21.10 73.82 -10.45
C LEU A 32 -19.99 74.23 -9.48
N GLU A 33 -19.67 75.52 -9.38
CA GLU A 33 -18.67 76.05 -8.46
C GLU A 33 -19.08 75.82 -7.01
N THR A 34 -20.32 76.18 -6.63
CA THR A 34 -20.82 75.92 -5.27
C THR A 34 -20.87 74.44 -4.92
N LEU A 35 -21.19 73.56 -5.89
CA LEU A 35 -21.13 72.11 -5.70
C LEU A 35 -19.68 71.61 -5.52
N SER A 36 -18.74 72.13 -6.30
CA SER A 36 -17.31 71.82 -6.19
C SER A 36 -16.76 72.25 -4.83
N ASP A 37 -17.10 73.45 -4.37
CA ASP A 37 -16.64 73.98 -3.08
C ASP A 37 -17.25 73.23 -1.91
N GLY A 38 -18.54 72.87 -2.00
CA GLY A 38 -19.19 71.98 -1.02
C GLY A 38 -18.50 70.61 -0.92
N LYS A 39 -18.09 70.02 -2.06
CA LYS A 39 -17.32 68.77 -2.08
C LYS A 39 -15.94 68.94 -1.44
N LYS A 40 -15.22 70.02 -1.74
CA LYS A 40 -13.91 70.31 -1.12
C LYS A 40 -14.05 70.47 0.39
N MET A 41 -15.05 71.23 0.86
CA MET A 41 -15.31 71.39 2.29
C MET A 41 -15.62 70.05 2.96
N MET A 42 -16.46 69.22 2.33
CA MET A 42 -16.77 67.89 2.83
C MET A 42 -15.52 67.00 2.91
N LEU A 43 -14.66 67.01 1.89
CA LEU A 43 -13.40 66.27 1.90
C LEU A 43 -12.47 66.75 3.02
N ASN A 44 -12.31 68.05 3.19
CA ASN A 44 -11.47 68.62 4.26
C ASN A 44 -11.97 68.19 5.65
N ILE A 45 -13.30 68.20 5.88
CA ILE A 45 -13.87 67.74 7.15
C ILE A 45 -13.62 66.24 7.36
N ILE A 46 -13.72 65.43 6.30
CA ILE A 46 -13.42 64.00 6.39
C ILE A 46 -11.94 63.78 6.71
N GLU A 47 -11.03 64.49 6.04
CA GLU A 47 -9.59 64.40 6.29
C GLU A 47 -9.23 64.84 7.71
N GLU A 48 -9.80 65.95 8.19
CA GLU A 48 -9.61 66.44 9.55
C GLU A 48 -10.15 65.46 10.58
N ALA A 49 -11.35 64.91 10.35
CA ALA A 49 -11.94 63.89 11.21
C ALA A 49 -11.08 62.63 11.25
N SER A 50 -10.63 62.12 10.10
CA SER A 50 -9.73 60.96 10.00
C SER A 50 -8.42 61.20 10.76
N SER A 51 -7.78 62.36 10.56
CA SER A 51 -6.55 62.70 11.30
C SER A 51 -6.77 62.78 12.81
N ALA A 52 -7.88 63.37 13.25
CA ALA A 52 -8.23 63.42 14.67
C ALA A 52 -8.49 62.02 15.26
N TYR A 53 -9.09 61.11 14.49
CA TYR A 53 -9.28 59.72 14.91
C TYR A 53 -7.95 58.98 15.04
N ASP A 54 -7.05 59.10 14.05
CA ASP A 54 -5.73 58.48 14.07
C ASP A 54 -4.89 58.96 15.26
N GLN A 55 -4.89 60.27 15.51
CA GLN A 55 -4.20 60.84 16.67
C GLN A 55 -4.79 60.30 17.97
N ARG A 56 -6.13 60.28 18.11
CA ARG A 56 -6.79 59.74 19.30
C ARG A 56 -6.40 58.27 19.53
N GLU A 57 -6.36 57.46 18.48
CA GLU A 57 -5.95 56.06 18.57
C GLU A 57 -4.50 55.93 19.04
N GLU A 58 -3.58 56.74 18.50
CA GLU A 58 -2.18 56.77 18.93
C GLU A 58 -2.05 57.15 20.42
N TRP A 59 -2.80 58.17 20.88
CA TRP A 59 -2.82 58.57 22.29
C TRP A 59 -3.40 57.50 23.19
N CYS A 60 -4.47 56.82 22.76
CA CYS A 60 -5.05 55.69 23.48
C CYS A 60 -4.05 54.53 23.60
N ALA A 61 -3.33 54.21 22.52
CA ALA A 61 -2.29 53.18 22.52
C ALA A 61 -1.14 53.55 23.47
N LYS A 62 -0.65 54.80 23.42
CA LYS A 62 0.38 55.32 24.35
C LYS A 62 -0.07 55.24 25.80
N LEU A 63 -1.30 55.68 26.10
CA LEU A 63 -1.87 55.61 27.44
C LEU A 63 -1.97 54.16 27.92
N HIS A 64 -2.40 53.24 27.06
CA HIS A 64 -2.50 51.83 27.41
C HIS A 64 -1.12 51.23 27.71
N ALA A 65 -0.11 51.52 26.88
CA ALA A 65 1.26 51.09 27.10
C ALA A 65 1.83 51.62 28.43
N LEU A 66 1.60 52.90 28.75
CA LEU A 66 2.00 53.49 30.03
C LEU A 66 1.31 52.83 31.22
N LYS A 67 0.01 52.52 31.11
CA LYS A 67 -0.73 51.80 32.17
C LYS A 67 -0.19 50.39 32.38
N MET A 68 0.10 49.65 31.31
CA MET A 68 0.67 48.32 31.41
C MET A 68 2.07 48.35 32.02
N LYS A 69 2.90 49.31 31.61
CA LYS A 69 4.23 49.52 32.19
C LYS A 69 4.13 49.84 33.69
N ALA A 70 3.29 50.79 34.08
CA ALA A 70 3.12 51.17 35.49
C ALA A 70 2.67 49.98 36.35
N LYS A 71 1.71 49.17 35.86
CA LYS A 71 1.27 47.94 36.54
C LYS A 71 2.41 46.92 36.68
N ASN A 72 3.21 46.74 35.64
CA ASN A 72 4.34 45.82 35.67
C ASN A 72 5.41 46.29 36.65
N ASP A 73 5.74 47.58 36.64
CA ASP A 73 6.72 48.18 37.56
C ASP A 73 6.23 48.07 39.02
N GLU A 74 4.95 48.29 39.29
CA GLU A 74 4.35 48.09 40.62
C GLU A 74 4.48 46.64 41.11
N LEU A 75 4.24 45.67 40.24
CA LEU A 75 4.39 44.24 40.56
C LEU A 75 5.85 43.89 40.87
N LEU A 76 6.79 44.38 40.06
CA LEU A 76 8.23 44.19 40.27
C LEU A 76 8.67 44.81 41.59
N HIS A 77 8.33 46.08 41.85
CA HIS A 77 8.67 46.74 43.11
C HIS A 77 8.08 46.02 44.32
N THR A 78 6.85 45.51 44.22
CA THR A 78 6.24 44.72 45.30
C THR A 78 6.94 43.39 45.52
N GLN A 79 7.47 42.75 44.46
CA GLN A 79 8.28 41.55 44.58
C GLN A 79 9.62 41.84 45.25
N ASP A 80 10.31 42.90 44.82
CA ASP A 80 11.60 43.32 45.37
C ASP A 80 11.48 43.67 46.85
N LEU A 81 10.44 44.42 47.24
CA LEU A 81 10.17 44.73 48.64
C LEU A 81 9.95 43.48 49.49
N ARG A 82 9.22 42.48 48.98
CA ARG A 82 9.02 41.21 49.68
C ARG A 82 10.32 40.43 49.84
N GLU A 83 11.20 40.45 48.84
CA GLU A 83 12.51 39.79 48.93
C GLU A 83 13.42 40.50 49.94
N MET A 84 13.50 41.82 49.88
CA MET A 84 14.28 42.60 50.86
C MET A 84 13.78 42.38 52.28
N GLN A 85 12.47 42.30 52.49
CA GLN A 85 11.90 41.98 53.80
C GLN A 85 12.29 40.56 54.26
N ARG A 86 12.28 39.55 53.37
CA ARG A 86 12.75 38.20 53.71
C ARG A 86 14.21 38.18 54.13
N ILE A 87 15.07 38.91 53.42
CA ILE A 87 16.50 39.02 53.74
C ILE A 87 16.68 39.70 55.10
N MET A 88 15.97 40.80 55.35
CA MET A 88 16.00 41.49 56.65
C MET A 88 15.54 40.60 57.80
N ASP A 89 14.45 39.84 57.62
CA ASP A 89 13.94 38.92 58.64
C ASP A 89 14.94 37.79 58.92
N HIS A 90 15.57 37.25 57.87
CA HIS A 90 16.63 36.26 57.98
C HIS A 90 17.83 36.82 58.76
N ASP A 91 18.33 37.99 58.38
CA ASP A 91 19.48 38.62 59.01
C ASP A 91 19.19 39.04 60.46
N GLY A 92 17.96 39.47 60.75
CA GLY A 92 17.47 39.73 62.10
C GLY A 92 17.53 38.48 62.96
N LYS A 93 16.98 37.36 62.48
CA LYS A 93 17.03 36.05 63.15
C LYS A 93 18.47 35.56 63.33
N LEU A 94 19.31 35.70 62.30
CA LEU A 94 20.71 35.30 62.36
C LEU A 94 21.48 36.12 63.40
N ARG A 95 21.27 37.44 63.44
CA ARG A 95 21.87 38.32 64.44
C ARG A 95 21.44 37.94 65.85
N GLU A 96 20.15 37.68 66.06
CA GLU A 96 19.63 37.23 67.36
C GLU A 96 20.26 35.88 67.76
N PHE A 97 20.30 34.93 66.83
CA PHE A 97 20.94 33.63 67.04
C PHE A 97 22.43 33.78 67.40
N LEU A 98 23.18 34.60 66.66
CA LEU A 98 24.59 34.86 66.93
C LEU A 98 24.80 35.60 68.26
N SER A 99 23.91 36.51 68.63
CA SER A 99 23.92 37.17 69.94
C SER A 99 23.77 36.15 71.06
N VAL A 100 22.78 35.26 70.98
CA VAL A 100 22.53 34.19 71.97
C VAL A 100 23.65 33.15 72.00
N LYS A 101 24.26 32.83 70.85
CA LYS A 101 25.39 31.90 70.74
C LYS A 101 26.71 32.52 71.22
N GLY A 102 26.92 33.80 70.97
CA GLY A 102 28.10 34.57 71.35
C GLY A 102 28.19 34.88 72.84
N GLN A 103 27.08 34.74 73.58
CA GLN A 103 27.10 34.76 75.03
C GLN A 103 27.96 33.62 75.55
N LYS A 104 29.07 33.95 76.23
CA LYS A 104 30.00 32.99 76.82
C LYS A 104 29.29 32.17 77.90
N ARG A 105 28.86 30.96 77.54
CA ARG A 105 28.33 29.97 78.48
C ARG A 105 29.52 29.30 79.17
N ILE A 106 29.75 29.59 80.44
CA ILE A 106 30.77 28.89 81.23
C ILE A 106 30.17 27.53 81.62
N MET A 107 30.43 26.50 80.80
CA MET A 107 30.01 25.11 81.04
C MET A 107 31.27 24.26 81.25
N LYS A 108 31.70 24.05 82.50
CA LYS A 108 32.87 23.22 82.84
C LYS A 108 32.76 21.78 82.29
N ASP A 109 31.55 21.28 82.09
CA ASP A 109 31.29 19.93 81.59
C ASP A 109 31.52 19.77 80.07
N LEU A 110 31.45 20.86 79.30
CA LEU A 110 31.61 20.81 77.83
C LEU A 110 33.09 20.67 77.43
N GLU A 111 34.00 21.27 78.18
CA GLU A 111 35.45 21.23 77.93
C GLU A 111 35.99 19.80 78.08
N ILE A 112 35.52 19.07 79.09
CA ILE A 112 35.82 17.65 79.32
C ILE A 112 35.23 16.77 78.19
N LYS A 113 34.02 17.10 77.72
CA LYS A 113 33.35 16.37 76.62
C LYS A 113 33.97 16.63 75.25
N GLU A 114 34.46 17.84 74.98
CA GLU A 114 35.20 18.13 73.75
C GLU A 114 36.57 17.46 73.74
N GLN A 115 37.25 17.44 74.88
CA GLN A 115 38.54 16.78 74.99
C GLN A 115 38.43 15.27 74.76
N THR A 116 37.45 14.62 75.39
CA THR A 116 37.17 13.20 75.13
C THR A 116 36.75 12.93 73.68
N ARG A 117 35.98 13.81 73.04
CA ARG A 117 35.62 13.68 71.61
C ARG A 117 36.83 13.82 70.69
N ARG A 118 37.75 14.75 70.97
CA ARG A 118 39.00 14.88 70.22
C ARG A 118 39.85 13.63 70.35
N GLU A 119 39.98 13.10 71.56
CA GLU A 119 40.71 11.86 71.81
C GLU A 119 40.10 10.66 71.08
N THR A 120 38.76 10.57 70.96
CA THR A 120 38.12 9.51 70.16
C THR A 120 38.36 9.68 68.67
N LEU A 121 38.32 10.92 68.16
CA LEU A 121 38.57 11.18 66.74
C LEU A 121 39.99 10.84 66.35
N ILE A 122 40.98 11.25 67.15
CA ILE A 122 42.39 10.93 66.92
C ILE A 122 42.58 9.40 66.91
N LYS A 123 41.97 8.68 67.85
CA LYS A 123 42.04 7.21 67.88
C LYS A 123 41.40 6.54 66.67
N ASP A 124 40.34 7.12 66.11
CA ASP A 124 39.68 6.55 64.93
C ASP A 124 40.43 6.88 63.64
N GLU A 125 41.04 8.07 63.54
CA GLU A 125 41.97 8.43 62.46
C GLU A 125 43.21 7.54 62.49
N GLU A 126 43.78 7.28 63.68
CA GLU A 126 44.90 6.35 63.86
C GLU A 126 44.55 4.93 63.36
N LYS A 127 43.35 4.42 63.67
CA LYS A 127 42.89 3.12 63.15
C LYS A 127 42.71 3.13 61.64
N GLN A 128 42.21 4.22 61.06
CA GLN A 128 42.06 4.31 59.60
C GLN A 128 43.42 4.30 58.90
N VAL A 129 44.38 5.07 59.42
CA VAL A 129 45.76 5.03 58.92
C VAL A 129 46.33 3.62 59.04
N GLU A 130 46.12 2.93 60.16
CA GLU A 130 46.55 1.54 60.34
C GLU A 130 45.93 0.60 59.29
N VAL A 131 44.64 0.75 58.98
CA VAL A 131 43.96 -0.04 57.93
C VAL A 131 44.50 0.28 56.54
N TYR A 132 44.74 1.56 56.22
CA TYR A 132 45.32 1.95 54.93
C TYR A 132 46.76 1.44 54.79
N GLU A 133 47.56 1.51 55.85
CA GLU A 133 48.90 0.92 55.86
C GLU A 133 48.85 -0.60 55.68
N ASN A 134 47.91 -1.29 56.32
CA ASN A 134 47.76 -2.73 56.19
C ASN A 134 47.29 -3.15 54.78
N THR A 135 46.33 -2.43 54.19
CA THR A 135 45.87 -2.69 52.82
C THR A 135 46.95 -2.37 51.79
N LEU A 136 47.72 -1.30 51.98
CA LEU A 136 48.85 -0.97 51.13
C LEU A 136 49.97 -2.03 51.23
N LYS A 137 50.27 -2.52 52.44
CA LYS A 137 51.18 -3.67 52.63
C LYS A 137 50.68 -4.92 51.91
N GLN A 138 49.38 -5.24 52.02
CA GLN A 138 48.79 -6.38 51.30
C GLN A 138 48.91 -6.24 49.78
N ILE A 139 48.71 -5.02 49.25
CA ILE A 139 48.89 -4.74 47.82
C ILE A 139 50.37 -4.86 47.41
N GLN A 140 51.30 -4.36 48.24
CA GLN A 140 52.74 -4.52 48.01
C GLN A 140 53.16 -5.99 48.02
N ASP A 141 52.67 -6.78 48.97
CA ASP A 141 52.91 -8.23 49.06
C ASP A 141 52.35 -8.97 47.84
N PHE A 142 51.15 -8.60 47.39
CA PHE A 142 50.51 -9.19 46.21
C PHE A 142 51.26 -8.83 44.91
N CYS A 143 51.67 -7.58 44.76
CA CYS A 143 52.39 -7.11 43.58
C CYS A 143 53.89 -7.46 43.59
N GLN A 144 54.44 -7.91 44.73
CA GLN A 144 55.86 -8.21 44.96
C GLN A 144 56.80 -7.05 44.58
N GLU A 145 56.30 -5.81 44.65
CA GLU A 145 57.03 -4.59 44.31
C GLU A 145 56.88 -3.59 45.46
N ASN A 146 57.98 -2.99 45.89
CA ASN A 146 57.97 -2.06 47.04
C ASN A 146 57.75 -0.58 46.64
N ASN A 147 57.82 -0.27 45.35
CA ASN A 147 57.68 1.10 44.85
C ASN A 147 56.23 1.35 44.41
N ILE A 148 55.51 2.19 45.17
CA ILE A 148 54.10 2.52 44.96
C ILE A 148 53.86 3.09 43.55
N ASP A 149 54.78 3.93 43.04
CA ASP A 149 54.64 4.55 41.72
C ASP A 149 54.70 3.51 40.59
N ARG A 150 55.48 2.43 40.78
CA ARG A 150 55.57 1.32 39.82
C ARG A 150 54.33 0.44 39.85
N ILE A 151 53.79 0.17 41.05
CA ILE A 151 52.51 -0.56 41.20
C ILE A 151 51.39 0.23 40.51
N ALA A 152 51.31 1.54 40.73
CA ALA A 152 50.31 2.39 40.11
C ALA A 152 50.44 2.42 38.58
N ALA A 153 51.65 2.54 38.05
CA ALA A 153 51.89 2.51 36.60
C ALA A 153 51.53 1.14 35.97
N LYS A 154 51.83 0.03 36.67
CA LYS A 154 51.49 -1.32 36.24
C LYS A 154 49.99 -1.57 36.28
N TYR A 155 49.32 -1.11 37.33
CA TYR A 155 47.87 -1.16 37.45
C TYR A 155 47.20 -0.36 36.33
N LEU A 156 47.66 0.87 36.09
CA LEU A 156 47.12 1.71 35.02
C LEU A 156 47.26 1.03 33.65
N LYS A 157 48.42 0.45 33.36
CA LYS A 157 48.64 -0.30 32.11
C LYS A 157 47.70 -1.51 32.01
N GLN A 158 47.53 -2.27 33.10
CA GLN A 158 46.61 -3.40 33.12
C GLN A 158 45.14 -2.96 33.00
N GLU A 159 44.78 -1.81 33.57
CA GLU A 159 43.46 -1.22 33.45
C GLU A 159 43.18 -0.78 32.01
N GLU A 160 44.14 -0.15 31.34
CA GLU A 160 44.06 0.21 29.93
C GLU A 160 43.90 -1.03 29.04
N GLU A 161 44.69 -2.09 29.28
CA GLU A 161 44.58 -3.37 28.56
C GLU A 161 43.22 -4.03 28.80
N ASN A 162 42.74 -4.06 30.05
CA ASN A 162 41.43 -4.59 30.40
C ASN A 162 40.29 -3.76 29.78
N PHE A 163 40.43 -2.44 29.73
CA PHE A 163 39.46 -1.54 29.12
C PHE A 163 39.39 -1.76 27.60
N ALA A 164 40.54 -1.94 26.95
CA ALA A 164 40.61 -2.30 25.54
C ALA A 164 39.96 -3.66 25.26
N LEU A 165 40.22 -4.67 26.09
CA LEU A 165 39.59 -5.99 26.00
C LEU A 165 38.07 -5.91 26.20
N PHE A 166 37.62 -5.13 27.17
CA PHE A 166 36.19 -4.93 27.42
C PHE A 166 35.50 -4.28 26.21
N ASN A 167 36.12 -3.26 25.62
CA ASN A 167 35.59 -2.62 24.42
C ASN A 167 35.52 -3.61 23.24
N TYR A 168 36.56 -4.43 23.06
CA TYR A 168 36.56 -5.46 22.02
C TYR A 168 35.45 -6.50 22.23
N VAL A 169 35.23 -6.95 23.47
CA VAL A 169 34.13 -7.87 23.81
C VAL A 169 32.78 -7.24 23.50
N ASN A 170 32.59 -5.95 23.79
CA ASN A 170 31.36 -5.25 23.49
C ASN A 170 31.13 -5.11 21.98
N GLU A 171 32.18 -4.82 21.21
CA GLU A 171 32.09 -4.75 19.75
C GLU A 171 31.72 -6.11 19.14
N LEU A 172 32.37 -7.20 19.58
CA LEU A 172 31.99 -8.56 19.19
C LEU A 172 30.55 -8.90 19.58
N HIS A 173 30.10 -8.44 20.76
CA HIS A 173 28.72 -8.65 21.17
C HIS A 173 27.73 -7.94 20.24
N HIS A 174 28.04 -6.72 19.82
CA HIS A 174 27.23 -6.00 18.83
C HIS A 174 27.23 -6.67 17.46
N GLU A 175 28.37 -7.18 16.99
CA GLU A 175 28.44 -7.95 15.74
C GLU A 175 27.60 -9.24 15.81
N LEU A 176 27.66 -9.94 16.95
CA LEU A 176 26.86 -11.13 17.20
C LEU A 176 25.36 -10.81 17.23
N GLU A 177 24.97 -9.71 17.88
CA GLU A 177 23.59 -9.26 17.92
C GLU A 177 23.07 -8.91 16.52
N ASN A 178 23.88 -8.24 15.71
CA ASN A 178 23.54 -7.93 14.31
C ASN A 178 23.40 -9.19 13.47
N SER A 179 24.33 -10.14 13.60
CA SER A 179 24.27 -11.42 12.90
C SER A 179 23.02 -12.23 13.29
N ASN A 180 22.65 -12.23 14.57
CA ASN A 180 21.42 -12.88 15.03
C ASN A 180 20.18 -12.20 14.46
N LYS A 181 20.13 -10.86 14.38
CA LYS A 181 19.02 -10.14 13.73
C LYS A 181 18.90 -10.51 12.25
N GLU A 182 20.03 -10.66 11.54
CA GLU A 182 20.02 -11.12 10.16
C GLU A 182 19.53 -12.57 10.03
N LEU A 183 19.93 -13.46 10.92
CA LEU A 183 19.44 -14.84 10.98
C LEU A 183 17.93 -14.89 11.22
N ASP A 184 17.43 -14.13 12.19
CA ASP A 184 16.00 -14.05 12.48
C ASP A 184 15.22 -13.54 11.26
N ALA A 185 15.72 -12.49 10.60
CA ALA A 185 15.10 -11.97 9.38
C ALA A 185 15.10 -12.99 8.23
N LEU A 186 16.17 -13.77 8.06
CA LEU A 186 16.23 -14.85 7.07
C LEU A 186 15.29 -15.99 7.43
N GLN A 187 15.16 -16.33 8.71
CA GLN A 187 14.25 -17.38 9.16
C GLN A 187 12.79 -17.00 8.91
N ILE A 188 12.41 -15.73 9.17
CA ILE A 188 11.08 -15.21 8.82
C ILE A 188 10.82 -15.35 7.31
N LYS A 189 11.77 -14.93 6.47
CA LYS A 189 11.64 -15.07 5.00
C LYS A 189 11.52 -16.54 4.56
N LEU A 190 12.26 -17.44 5.20
CA LEU A 190 12.19 -18.88 4.91
C LEU A 190 10.81 -19.43 5.25
N ASP A 191 10.25 -19.05 6.39
CA ASP A 191 8.94 -19.51 6.82
C ASP A 191 7.81 -18.94 5.93
N GLU A 192 7.93 -17.67 5.51
CA GLU A 192 7.05 -17.07 4.49
C GLU A 192 7.12 -17.85 3.16
N GLN A 193 8.33 -18.16 2.69
CA GLN A 193 8.51 -18.91 1.45
C GLN A 193 7.99 -20.34 1.55
N LYS A 194 8.18 -21.01 2.70
CA LYS A 194 7.59 -22.33 2.96
C LYS A 194 6.06 -22.28 2.96
N ALA A 195 5.46 -21.25 3.56
CA ALA A 195 4.02 -21.06 3.55
C ALA A 195 3.48 -20.83 2.13
N ALA A 196 4.17 -20.00 1.33
CA ALA A 196 3.84 -19.79 -0.07
C ALA A 196 3.93 -21.08 -0.88
N SER A 197 5.05 -21.81 -0.78
CA SER A 197 5.24 -23.08 -1.49
C SER A 197 4.22 -24.15 -1.06
N ALA A 198 3.85 -24.21 0.22
CA ALA A 198 2.81 -25.12 0.69
C ALA A 198 1.43 -24.80 0.08
N ASN A 199 1.11 -23.52 -0.11
CA ASN A 199 -0.11 -23.10 -0.81
C ASN A 199 -0.03 -23.44 -2.30
N ASP A 200 1.08 -23.16 -2.98
CA ASP A 200 1.28 -23.51 -4.39
C ASP A 200 1.13 -25.03 -4.63
N ILE A 201 1.69 -25.86 -3.73
CA ILE A 201 1.55 -27.32 -3.81
C ILE A 201 0.09 -27.73 -3.65
N LYS A 202 -0.67 -27.11 -2.73
CA LYS A 202 -2.11 -27.40 -2.56
C LYS A 202 -2.90 -27.02 -3.81
N ASP A 203 -2.62 -25.87 -4.41
CA ASP A 203 -3.28 -25.40 -5.61
C ASP A 203 -2.95 -26.30 -6.82
N GLN A 204 -1.68 -26.70 -6.96
CA GLN A 204 -1.26 -27.68 -7.95
C GLN A 204 -1.93 -29.04 -7.75
N GLN A 205 -1.99 -29.54 -6.51
CA GLN A 205 -2.68 -30.80 -6.20
C GLN A 205 -4.18 -30.72 -6.51
N ALA A 206 -4.84 -29.60 -6.22
CA ALA A 206 -6.24 -29.38 -6.59
C ALA A 206 -6.41 -29.37 -8.12
N SER A 207 -5.52 -28.70 -8.84
CA SER A 207 -5.54 -28.68 -10.31
C SER A 207 -5.32 -30.06 -10.92
N VAL A 208 -4.35 -30.84 -10.41
CA VAL A 208 -4.09 -32.21 -10.87
C VAL A 208 -5.33 -33.09 -10.63
N LYS A 209 -5.95 -33.01 -9.45
CA LYS A 209 -7.20 -33.76 -9.17
C LYS A 209 -8.32 -33.42 -10.14
N MET A 210 -8.53 -32.13 -10.42
CA MET A 210 -9.53 -31.69 -11.40
C MET A 210 -9.24 -32.24 -12.81
N ILE A 211 -7.97 -32.25 -13.23
CA ILE A 211 -7.56 -32.81 -14.53
C ILE A 211 -7.74 -34.32 -14.55
N ASP A 212 -7.39 -35.03 -13.48
CA ASP A 212 -7.57 -36.48 -13.36
C ASP A 212 -9.05 -36.87 -13.41
N GLU A 213 -9.92 -36.12 -12.72
CA GLU A 213 -11.38 -36.30 -12.79
C GLU A 213 -11.91 -36.09 -14.22
N TYR A 214 -11.45 -35.03 -14.89
CA TYR A 214 -11.83 -34.76 -16.29
C TYR A 214 -11.32 -35.84 -17.24
N LEU A 215 -10.08 -36.30 -17.09
CA LEU A 215 -9.53 -37.41 -17.86
C LEU A 215 -10.29 -38.71 -17.61
N GLY A 216 -10.75 -38.95 -16.38
CA GLY A 216 -11.61 -40.07 -16.03
C GLY A 216 -12.93 -40.04 -16.80
N GLN A 217 -13.60 -38.88 -16.83
CA GLN A 217 -14.83 -38.67 -17.59
C GLN A 217 -14.61 -38.91 -19.09
N VAL A 218 -13.60 -38.27 -19.68
CA VAL A 218 -13.29 -38.42 -21.11
C VAL A 218 -12.94 -39.86 -21.46
N LYS A 219 -12.18 -40.57 -20.61
CA LYS A 219 -11.88 -42.00 -20.83
C LYS A 219 -13.14 -42.85 -20.82
N GLN A 220 -14.07 -42.57 -19.90
CA GLN A 220 -15.34 -43.28 -19.84
C GLN A 220 -16.16 -43.02 -21.12
N GLU A 221 -16.29 -41.77 -21.56
CA GLU A 221 -16.97 -41.42 -22.81
C GLU A 221 -16.34 -42.11 -24.03
N VAL A 222 -15.00 -42.15 -24.11
CA VAL A 222 -14.29 -42.84 -25.19
C VAL A 222 -14.51 -44.36 -25.13
N GLN A 223 -14.55 -44.95 -23.94
CA GLN A 223 -14.84 -46.38 -23.79
C GLN A 223 -16.27 -46.68 -24.24
N GLU A 224 -17.25 -45.91 -23.80
CA GLU A 224 -18.66 -46.05 -24.20
C GLU A 224 -18.80 -45.90 -25.73
N ALA A 225 -18.20 -44.87 -26.32
CA ALA A 225 -18.17 -44.69 -27.77
C ALA A 225 -17.47 -45.85 -28.50
N GLY A 226 -16.39 -46.38 -27.93
CA GLY A 226 -15.66 -47.53 -28.47
C GLY A 226 -16.45 -48.83 -28.41
N GLU A 227 -17.23 -49.06 -27.35
CA GLU A 227 -18.15 -50.20 -27.23
C GLU A 227 -19.28 -50.11 -28.26
N VAL A 228 -19.85 -48.93 -28.45
CA VAL A 228 -20.83 -48.67 -29.51
C VAL A 228 -20.24 -48.93 -30.89
N LEU A 229 -19.01 -48.45 -31.15
CA LEU A 229 -18.32 -48.65 -32.43
C LEU A 229 -17.98 -50.12 -32.69
N LYS A 230 -17.54 -50.88 -31.69
CA LYS A 230 -17.36 -52.33 -31.82
C LYS A 230 -18.68 -53.04 -32.14
N GLY A 231 -19.76 -52.67 -31.45
CA GLY A 231 -21.08 -53.23 -31.72
C GLY A 231 -21.59 -52.92 -33.13
N THR A 232 -21.29 -51.73 -33.68
CA THR A 232 -21.63 -51.41 -35.07
C THR A 232 -20.71 -52.09 -36.07
N GLU A 233 -19.41 -52.25 -35.79
CA GLU A 233 -18.49 -53.04 -36.61
C GLU A 233 -18.86 -54.52 -36.66
N GLU A 234 -19.30 -55.12 -35.55
CA GLU A 234 -19.78 -56.50 -35.50
C GLU A 234 -21.04 -56.68 -36.36
N LYS A 235 -22.00 -55.75 -36.24
CA LYS A 235 -23.18 -55.72 -37.12
C LYS A 235 -22.78 -55.55 -38.57
N PHE A 236 -21.83 -54.66 -38.86
CA PHE A 236 -21.34 -54.43 -40.21
C PHE A 236 -20.68 -55.69 -40.78
N LYS A 237 -19.80 -56.35 -40.03
CA LYS A 237 -19.21 -57.64 -40.42
C LYS A 237 -20.26 -58.71 -40.67
N SER A 238 -21.27 -58.82 -39.82
CA SER A 238 -22.38 -59.76 -40.03
C SER A 238 -23.14 -59.47 -41.33
N ILE A 239 -23.31 -58.21 -41.71
CA ILE A 239 -23.90 -57.81 -43.00
C ILE A 239 -22.96 -58.20 -44.15
N LEU A 240 -21.66 -57.95 -44.03
CA LEU A 240 -20.67 -58.34 -45.05
C LEU A 240 -20.64 -59.86 -45.27
N ASP A 241 -20.67 -60.63 -44.20
CA ASP A 241 -20.71 -62.10 -44.25
C ASP A 241 -22.04 -62.58 -44.86
N GLY A 242 -23.16 -61.92 -44.55
CA GLY A 242 -24.45 -62.19 -45.20
C GLY A 242 -24.43 -61.94 -46.71
N ILE A 243 -23.80 -60.85 -47.15
CA ILE A 243 -23.59 -60.56 -48.58
C ILE A 243 -22.67 -61.62 -49.22
N PHE A 244 -21.62 -62.06 -48.51
CA PHE A 244 -20.75 -63.14 -48.98
C PHE A 244 -21.49 -64.47 -49.13
N GLN A 245 -22.38 -64.80 -48.18
CA GLN A 245 -23.21 -66.01 -48.25
C GLN A 245 -24.15 -65.97 -49.46
N ILE A 246 -24.81 -64.85 -49.70
CA ILE A 246 -25.69 -64.67 -50.88
C ILE A 246 -24.88 -64.81 -52.17
N PHE A 247 -23.68 -64.22 -52.22
CA PHE A 247 -22.77 -64.35 -53.36
C PHE A 247 -22.40 -65.81 -53.66
N ASN A 248 -22.13 -66.63 -52.62
CA ASN A 248 -21.82 -68.05 -52.79
C ASN A 248 -23.04 -68.90 -53.19
N ILE A 249 -24.24 -68.60 -52.67
CA ILE A 249 -25.47 -69.33 -53.03
C ILE A 249 -25.82 -69.13 -54.51
N LEU A 250 -25.52 -67.95 -55.06
CA LEU A 250 -25.84 -67.59 -56.44
C LEU A 250 -24.80 -68.09 -57.47
N GLU A 251 -23.76 -68.83 -57.05
CA GLU A 251 -22.67 -69.35 -57.90
C GLU A 251 -22.15 -68.32 -58.93
N CYS A 252 -21.94 -67.08 -58.49
CA CYS A 252 -21.48 -65.99 -59.36
C CYS A 252 -20.03 -66.20 -59.84
N ASP A 253 -19.78 -66.07 -61.15
CA ASP A 253 -18.46 -66.25 -61.78
C ASP A 253 -17.36 -65.39 -61.12
N HIS A 254 -16.31 -66.04 -60.60
CA HIS A 254 -15.17 -65.40 -59.93
C HIS A 254 -14.21 -64.64 -60.88
N VAL A 255 -14.36 -64.80 -62.19
CA VAL A 255 -13.36 -64.39 -63.20
C VAL A 255 -13.29 -62.86 -63.41
N PRO A 256 -14.39 -62.09 -63.49
CA PRO A 256 -14.32 -60.63 -63.64
C PRO A 256 -13.87 -59.90 -62.36
N ILE A 257 -13.93 -60.57 -61.21
CA ILE A 257 -13.74 -59.98 -59.88
C ILE A 257 -12.25 -59.95 -59.51
N LEU A 258 -11.49 -60.98 -59.90
CA LEU A 258 -10.06 -61.08 -59.60
C LEU A 258 -9.22 -60.02 -60.34
N GLU A 259 -9.64 -59.61 -61.53
CA GLU A 259 -8.93 -58.63 -62.37
C GLU A 259 -9.09 -57.19 -61.86
N LEU A 260 -10.20 -56.90 -61.14
CA LEU A 260 -10.50 -55.55 -60.63
C LEU A 260 -10.10 -55.34 -59.15
N ILE A 261 -9.97 -56.41 -58.36
CA ILE A 261 -9.84 -56.32 -56.90
C ILE A 261 -8.46 -56.74 -56.36
N GLY A 262 -7.66 -57.49 -57.13
CA GLY A 262 -6.25 -57.81 -56.81
C GLY A 262 -6.01 -58.43 -55.42
N ASN A 263 -5.77 -59.74 -55.34
CA ASN A 263 -5.35 -60.54 -54.15
C ASN A 263 -6.10 -60.35 -52.81
N ASN A 264 -7.11 -59.48 -52.72
CA ASN A 264 -7.94 -59.30 -51.52
C ASN A 264 -9.25 -60.06 -51.68
N THR A 265 -9.23 -61.33 -51.28
CA THR A 265 -10.36 -62.27 -51.35
C THR A 265 -11.44 -62.01 -50.28
N SER A 266 -11.38 -60.90 -49.53
CA SER A 266 -12.31 -60.56 -48.45
C SER A 266 -13.15 -59.31 -48.76
N ILE A 267 -14.43 -59.36 -48.39
CA ILE A 267 -15.35 -58.22 -48.53
C ILE A 267 -14.95 -57.11 -47.53
N ASN A 268 -14.86 -55.88 -48.02
CA ASN A 268 -14.52 -54.63 -47.35
C ASN A 268 -15.50 -53.54 -47.82
N SER A 269 -15.88 -52.59 -46.98
CA SER A 269 -16.71 -51.41 -47.31
C SER A 269 -16.52 -50.83 -48.73
N ASN A 270 -15.27 -50.75 -49.22
CA ASN A 270 -14.98 -50.23 -50.56
C ASN A 270 -15.34 -51.18 -51.71
N ASN A 271 -15.37 -52.49 -51.47
CA ASN A 271 -15.69 -53.51 -52.47
C ASN A 271 -17.12 -54.06 -52.36
N VAL A 272 -17.85 -53.80 -51.26
CA VAL A 272 -19.26 -54.22 -51.06
C VAL A 272 -20.14 -53.81 -52.23
N SER A 273 -19.96 -52.59 -52.72
CA SER A 273 -20.76 -52.07 -53.84
C SER A 273 -20.58 -52.90 -55.11
N ILE A 274 -19.36 -53.43 -55.35
CA ILE A 274 -19.06 -54.24 -56.53
C ILE A 274 -19.72 -55.62 -56.39
N TYR A 275 -19.63 -56.24 -55.21
CA TYR A 275 -20.30 -57.52 -54.93
C TYR A 275 -21.83 -57.41 -55.06
N LEU A 276 -22.43 -56.33 -54.56
CA LEU A 276 -23.88 -56.08 -54.67
C LEU A 276 -24.32 -55.89 -56.12
N SER A 277 -23.60 -55.11 -56.94
CA SER A 277 -23.94 -54.92 -58.36
C SER A 277 -23.84 -56.23 -59.16
N LEU A 278 -22.93 -57.13 -58.78
CA LEU A 278 -22.78 -58.44 -59.44
C LEU A 278 -23.88 -59.42 -59.03
N ILE A 279 -24.26 -59.41 -57.74
CA ILE A 279 -25.45 -60.11 -57.24
C ILE A 279 -26.69 -59.60 -57.97
N GLU A 280 -26.87 -58.28 -58.08
CA GLU A 280 -28.00 -57.66 -58.77
C GLU A 280 -28.07 -58.08 -60.25
N LYS A 281 -26.92 -58.13 -60.95
CA LYS A 281 -26.87 -58.58 -62.34
C LYS A 281 -27.25 -60.07 -62.46
N ARG A 282 -26.73 -60.95 -61.59
CA ARG A 282 -27.08 -62.38 -61.62
C ARG A 282 -28.50 -62.68 -61.20
N VAL A 283 -29.02 -61.98 -60.19
CA VAL A 283 -30.44 -62.06 -59.81
C VAL A 283 -31.30 -61.57 -60.98
N SER A 284 -30.93 -60.48 -61.66
CA SER A 284 -31.65 -60.00 -62.84
C SER A 284 -31.62 -61.01 -63.99
N GLU A 285 -30.47 -61.67 -64.23
CA GLU A 285 -30.36 -62.75 -65.21
C GLU A 285 -31.23 -63.96 -64.84
N LEU A 286 -31.23 -64.40 -63.58
CA LEU A 286 -32.08 -65.48 -63.09
C LEU A 286 -33.58 -65.13 -63.17
N ILE A 287 -33.96 -63.89 -62.85
CA ILE A 287 -35.33 -63.39 -63.04
C ILE A 287 -35.69 -63.41 -64.53
N THR A 288 -34.77 -63.03 -65.42
CA THR A 288 -35.02 -63.07 -66.87
C THR A 288 -35.18 -64.51 -67.36
N ILE A 289 -34.37 -65.46 -66.86
CA ILE A 289 -34.53 -66.89 -67.16
C ILE A 289 -35.87 -67.40 -66.63
N ALA A 290 -36.23 -67.08 -65.38
CA ALA A 290 -37.49 -67.47 -64.76
C ALA A 290 -38.70 -66.91 -65.52
N PHE A 291 -38.63 -65.66 -65.97
CA PHE A 291 -39.70 -65.00 -66.74
C PHE A 291 -39.82 -65.57 -68.16
N VAL A 292 -38.69 -65.97 -68.77
CA VAL A 292 -38.69 -66.69 -70.05
C VAL A 292 -39.27 -68.10 -69.88
N THR A 293 -38.98 -68.79 -68.79
CA THR A 293 -39.58 -70.11 -68.50
C THR A 293 -41.08 -70.01 -68.17
N ASP A 294 -41.53 -68.96 -67.47
CA ASP A 294 -42.96 -68.70 -67.27
C ASP A 294 -43.66 -68.29 -68.58
N SER A 295 -42.95 -67.61 -69.48
CA SER A 295 -43.48 -67.26 -70.81
C SER A 295 -43.53 -68.45 -71.78
N SER A 296 -42.68 -69.47 -71.62
CA SER A 296 -42.75 -70.73 -72.39
C SER A 296 -43.85 -71.68 -71.90
N VAL A 297 -44.24 -71.60 -70.62
CA VAL A 297 -45.32 -72.44 -70.06
C VAL A 297 -46.71 -72.03 -70.61
N PHE A 298 -46.90 -70.77 -71.03
CA PHE A 298 -48.14 -70.34 -71.70
C PHE A 298 -48.24 -70.71 -73.20
N CYS A 299 -47.18 -71.26 -73.83
CA CYS A 299 -47.22 -71.66 -75.25
C CYS A 299 -47.14 -73.18 -75.50
N GLU A 300 -46.91 -74.01 -74.48
CA GLU A 300 -46.93 -75.48 -74.62
C GLU A 300 -48.27 -76.13 -74.22
N GLU A 301 -49.20 -75.41 -73.57
CA GLU A 301 -50.55 -75.94 -73.27
C GLU A 301 -51.50 -75.99 -74.49
N GLU A 302 -51.18 -75.35 -75.63
CA GLU A 302 -52.09 -75.29 -76.81
C GLU A 302 -51.69 -76.17 -78.02
N ASN A 303 -50.52 -76.84 -78.00
CA ASN A 303 -50.01 -77.61 -79.16
C ASN A 303 -49.92 -79.14 -78.97
N LEU A 304 -50.41 -79.70 -77.87
CA LEU A 304 -50.48 -81.16 -77.63
C LEU A 304 -51.89 -81.77 -77.78
N GLU A 305 -52.92 -80.99 -78.12
CA GLU A 305 -54.28 -81.49 -78.39
C GLU A 305 -54.59 -81.77 -79.89
N LEU A 306 -53.68 -81.56 -80.84
CA LEU A 306 -54.01 -81.68 -82.29
C LEU A 306 -53.09 -82.54 -83.19
N GLU A 307 -52.12 -83.29 -82.66
CA GLU A 307 -51.36 -84.28 -83.46
C GLU A 307 -51.20 -85.62 -82.73
N ASN A 308 -52.24 -86.46 -82.78
CA ASN A 308 -52.14 -87.87 -83.21
C ASN A 308 -53.47 -88.60 -82.95
N ILE A 309 -54.47 -88.20 -83.74
CA ILE A 309 -55.40 -89.12 -84.39
C ILE A 309 -54.67 -89.60 -85.66
N SER A 310 -53.98 -90.74 -85.56
CA SER A 310 -53.78 -91.74 -86.62
C SER A 310 -53.17 -93.01 -86.03
#